data_AF-A0A2V7B5H5-F1
#
_entry.id   AF-A0A2V7B5H5-F1
#
_cell.length_a   1.000
_cell.length_b   1.000
_cell.length_c   1.000
_cell.angle_alpha   90.00
_cell.angle_beta   90.00
_cell.angle_gamma   90.00
#
_symmetry.space_group_name_H-M   'P 1'
#
loop_
_entity.id
_entity.type
_entity.pdbx_description
1 polymer ?
#
loop_
_entity_poly.entity_id
_entity_poly.type
_entity_poly.pdbx_seq_one_letter_code
_entity_poly.pdbx_strand_id
1 'polypeptide(L)'
;MECCQLRIKDVDFAANQITIRDGKGGKDRMTMLPGTVKADLAKHAERVRALHQRDLRQGAGWVELPWALARKYPNAGREWAWQWVFPATRFYVDRATGQRRRHHLHESVIQRAVREAVLKTGLAKKATCHTFRHSFATHLLEDGHDIRTIQELLGHRDVSTTMIYTHVLNRGPAAVRSPADRMFPS
;
A
#
# COMPACT_ATOMS: atom_id res chain seq x y z
N MET A 1 -7.87 1.52 4.30
CA MET A 1 -6.61 1.99 3.68
C MET A 1 -5.69 0.79 3.46
N GLU A 2 -5.41 0.45 2.19
CA GLU A 2 -4.69 -0.78 1.80
C GLU A 2 -3.34 -0.95 2.53
N CYS A 3 -2.58 0.14 2.72
CA CYS A 3 -1.28 0.11 3.41
C CYS A 3 -1.35 -0.47 4.85
N CYS A 4 -2.42 -0.18 5.60
CA CYS A 4 -2.55 -0.69 6.97
C CYS A 4 -2.76 -2.21 7.00
N GLN A 5 -3.34 -2.77 5.95
CA GLN A 5 -3.73 -4.19 5.86
C GLN A 5 -2.60 -5.08 5.30
N LEU A 6 -1.43 -4.51 5.00
CA LEU A 6 -0.28 -5.28 4.58
C LEU A 6 0.13 -6.31 5.64
N ARG A 7 0.36 -7.54 5.21
CA ARG A 7 0.99 -8.59 6.02
C ARG A 7 2.45 -8.74 5.65
N ILE A 8 3.23 -9.35 6.52
CA ILE A 8 4.67 -9.57 6.29
C ILE A 8 4.93 -10.32 4.97
N LYS A 9 4.15 -11.37 4.69
CA LYS A 9 4.27 -12.14 3.44
C LYS A 9 3.97 -11.36 2.16
N ASP A 10 3.36 -10.19 2.29
CA ASP A 10 2.97 -9.35 1.17
C ASP A 10 4.11 -8.41 0.76
N VAL A 11 5.22 -8.36 1.50
CA VAL A 11 6.39 -7.52 1.20
C VAL A 11 7.57 -8.39 0.77
N ASP A 12 7.95 -8.28 -0.49
CA ASP A 12 9.14 -8.93 -1.03
C ASP A 12 10.30 -7.92 -1.11
N PHE A 13 11.19 -7.99 -0.12
CA PHE A 13 12.38 -7.15 -0.08
C PHE A 13 13.42 -7.56 -1.13
N ALA A 14 13.44 -8.78 -1.64
CA ALA A 14 14.41 -9.18 -2.66
C ALA A 14 14.00 -8.61 -4.03
N ALA A 15 12.72 -8.77 -4.38
CA ALA A 15 12.17 -8.29 -5.64
C ALA A 15 11.80 -6.80 -5.64
N ASN A 16 11.87 -6.12 -4.48
CA ASN A 16 11.36 -4.75 -4.28
C ASN A 16 9.88 -4.62 -4.70
N GLN A 17 9.05 -5.55 -4.21
CA GLN A 17 7.64 -5.63 -4.57
C GLN A 17 6.74 -5.73 -3.35
N ILE A 18 5.53 -5.22 -3.49
CA ILE A 18 4.46 -5.33 -2.51
C ILE A 18 3.24 -5.91 -3.21
N THR A 19 2.66 -6.96 -2.63
CA THR A 19 1.41 -7.56 -3.08
C THR A 19 0.25 -7.00 -2.26
N ILE A 20 -0.60 -6.19 -2.88
CA ILE A 20 -1.83 -5.71 -2.25
C ILE A 20 -2.91 -6.77 -2.46
N ARG A 21 -3.34 -7.42 -1.37
CA ARG A 21 -4.44 -8.39 -1.40
C ARG A 21 -5.78 -7.73 -1.12
N ASP A 22 -6.83 -8.26 -1.75
CA ASP A 22 -8.19 -7.72 -1.64
C ASP A 22 -8.27 -6.20 -1.90
N GLY A 23 -7.41 -5.70 -2.80
CA GLY A 23 -7.36 -4.29 -3.17
C GLY A 23 -8.65 -3.83 -3.85
N LYS A 24 -8.79 -2.51 -4.07
CA LYS A 24 -9.94 -1.91 -4.78
C LYS A 24 -10.28 -2.71 -6.05
N GLY A 25 -11.45 -3.35 -6.11
CA GLY A 25 -11.86 -4.20 -7.23
C GLY A 25 -11.78 -5.72 -7.00
N GLY A 26 -11.39 -6.17 -5.81
CA GLY A 26 -11.46 -7.59 -5.39
C GLY A 26 -10.44 -8.49 -6.07
N LYS A 27 -9.32 -7.93 -6.54
CA LYS A 27 -8.20 -8.67 -7.14
C LYS A 27 -6.91 -8.29 -6.45
N ASP A 28 -6.06 -9.29 -6.25
CA ASP A 28 -4.67 -9.08 -5.84
C ASP A 28 -3.94 -8.30 -6.93
N ARG A 29 -3.06 -7.38 -6.52
CA ARG A 29 -2.16 -6.67 -7.43
C ARG A 29 -0.78 -6.51 -6.84
N MET A 30 0.21 -6.40 -7.71
CA MET A 30 1.59 -6.16 -7.33
C MET A 30 1.93 -4.70 -7.62
N THR A 31 2.70 -4.09 -6.72
CA THR A 31 3.22 -2.73 -6.88
C THR A 31 4.67 -2.67 -6.39
N MET A 32 5.38 -1.58 -6.69
CA MET A 32 6.78 -1.45 -6.30
C MET A 32 6.95 -1.13 -4.81
N LEU A 33 8.04 -1.62 -4.23
CA LEU A 33 8.64 -1.11 -3.00
C LEU A 33 9.78 -0.15 -3.36
N PRO A 34 9.66 1.16 -3.12
CA PRO A 34 10.74 2.10 -3.43
C PRO A 34 12.01 1.76 -2.65
N GLY A 35 13.17 1.76 -3.34
CA GLY A 35 14.46 1.48 -2.71
C GLY A 35 14.80 2.44 -1.57
N THR A 36 14.30 3.68 -1.64
CA THR A 36 14.51 4.74 -0.65
C THR A 36 13.93 4.41 0.72
N VAL A 37 12.82 3.66 0.78
CA VAL A 37 12.15 3.29 2.05
C VAL A 37 12.43 1.85 2.48
N LYS A 38 13.06 1.06 1.63
CA LYS A 38 13.33 -0.37 1.83
C LYS A 38 14.05 -0.65 3.15
N ALA A 39 15.13 0.08 3.42
CA ALA A 39 15.95 -0.13 4.62
C ALA A 39 15.18 0.18 5.90
N ASP A 40 14.41 1.27 5.91
CA ASP A 40 13.62 1.66 7.08
C ASP A 40 12.43 0.71 7.32
N LEU A 41 11.81 0.23 6.23
CA LEU A 41 10.76 -0.78 6.32
C LEU A 41 11.30 -2.12 6.83
N ALA A 42 12.50 -2.53 6.41
CA ALA A 42 13.15 -3.74 6.92
C ALA A 42 13.47 -3.62 8.43
N LYS A 43 14.05 -2.49 8.86
CA LYS A 43 14.27 -2.21 10.29
C LYS A 43 12.96 -2.22 11.08
N HIS A 44 11.88 -1.69 10.49
CA HIS A 44 10.55 -1.73 11.09
C HIS A 44 10.02 -3.16 11.22
N ALA A 45 10.15 -3.98 10.18
CA ALA A 45 9.75 -5.38 10.21
C ALA A 45 10.49 -6.16 11.31
N GLU A 46 11.77 -5.90 11.54
CA GLU A 46 12.52 -6.53 12.65
C GLU A 46 11.99 -6.11 14.03
N ARG A 47 11.63 -4.83 14.22
CA ARG A 47 10.96 -4.39 15.47
C ARG A 47 9.62 -5.09 15.67
N VAL A 48 8.84 -5.25 14.60
CA VAL A 48 7.55 -5.96 14.62
C VAL A 48 7.76 -7.45 14.89
N ARG A 49 8.84 -8.05 14.40
CA ARG A 49 9.22 -9.44 14.68
C ARG A 49 9.55 -9.65 16.15
N ALA A 50 10.35 -8.76 16.74
CA ALA A 50 10.65 -8.79 18.17
C ALA A 50 9.38 -8.61 19.03
N LEU A 51 8.49 -7.71 18.62
CA LEU A 51 7.17 -7.53 19.24
C LEU A 51 6.37 -8.84 19.20
N HIS A 52 6.24 -9.46 18.03
CA HIS A 52 5.52 -10.70 17.83
C HIS A 52 6.08 -11.84 18.68
N GLN A 53 7.39 -12.01 18.72
CA GLN A 53 8.05 -13.01 19.57
C GLN A 53 7.74 -12.80 21.05
N ARG A 54 7.72 -11.55 21.53
CA ARG A 54 7.31 -11.23 22.90
C ARG A 54 5.85 -11.59 23.14
N ASP A 55 4.98 -11.28 22.20
CA ASP A 55 3.55 -11.58 22.31
C ASP A 55 3.30 -13.09 22.36
N LEU A 56 4.00 -13.87 21.53
CA LEU A 56 3.93 -15.34 21.53
C LEU A 56 4.34 -15.94 22.88
N ARG A 57 5.41 -15.42 23.51
CA ARG A 57 5.85 -15.86 24.85
C ARG A 57 4.80 -15.60 25.94
N GLN A 58 3.90 -14.65 25.73
CA GLN A 58 2.82 -14.30 26.65
C GLN A 58 1.48 -14.98 26.31
N GLY A 59 1.49 -16.00 25.44
CA GLY A 59 0.28 -16.68 24.98
C GLY A 59 -0.61 -15.83 24.05
N ALA A 60 -0.09 -14.73 23.52
CA ALA A 60 -0.74 -13.88 22.52
C ALA A 60 -0.13 -14.13 21.13
N GLY A 61 -0.05 -13.09 20.28
CA GLY A 61 0.52 -13.17 18.94
C GLY A 61 -0.43 -13.71 17.89
N TRP A 62 -1.74 -13.65 18.14
CA TRP A 62 -2.73 -14.04 17.15
C TRP A 62 -3.10 -12.86 16.25
N VAL A 63 -3.44 -13.15 14.99
CA VAL A 63 -4.11 -12.20 14.09
C VAL A 63 -5.37 -12.81 13.51
N GLU A 64 -6.29 -11.95 13.09
CA GLU A 64 -7.45 -12.36 12.32
C GLU A 64 -7.03 -12.91 10.95
N LEU A 65 -7.67 -14.00 10.56
CA LEU A 65 -7.54 -14.65 9.26
C LEU A 65 -8.93 -14.81 8.64
N PRO A 66 -9.03 -14.81 7.29
CA PRO A 66 -10.28 -15.17 6.61
C PRO A 66 -10.78 -16.55 7.08
N TRP A 67 -12.09 -16.68 7.29
CA TRP A 67 -12.69 -17.88 7.90
C TRP A 67 -12.26 -19.19 7.24
N ALA A 68 -12.27 -19.26 5.90
CA ALA A 68 -11.87 -20.43 5.15
C ALA A 68 -10.41 -20.84 5.42
N LEU A 69 -9.54 -19.84 5.58
CA LEU A 69 -8.12 -20.05 5.87
C LEU A 69 -7.91 -20.46 7.33
N ALA A 70 -8.58 -19.78 8.27
CA ALA A 70 -8.52 -20.11 9.69
C ALA A 70 -8.95 -21.55 9.97
N ARG A 71 -9.97 -22.03 9.25
CA ARG A 71 -10.45 -23.42 9.34
C ARG A 71 -9.43 -24.43 8.80
N LYS A 72 -8.79 -24.11 7.67
CA LYS A 72 -7.82 -25.00 7.02
C LYS A 72 -6.47 -25.03 7.74
N TYR A 73 -6.03 -23.90 8.29
CA TYR A 73 -4.75 -23.73 8.96
C TYR A 73 -4.94 -23.01 10.32
N PRO A 74 -5.34 -23.75 11.38
CA PRO A 74 -5.74 -23.16 12.65
C PRO A 74 -4.62 -22.40 13.38
N ASN A 75 -3.36 -22.73 13.10
CA ASN A 75 -2.19 -22.07 13.72
C ASN A 75 -1.59 -20.94 12.88
N ALA A 76 -2.07 -20.73 11.65
CA ALA A 76 -1.50 -19.73 10.74
C ALA A 76 -1.56 -18.31 11.30
N GLY A 77 -2.52 -18.02 12.19
CA GLY A 77 -2.67 -16.71 12.83
C GLY A 77 -1.51 -16.34 13.77
N ARG A 78 -0.64 -17.28 14.13
CA ARG A 78 0.57 -17.05 14.95
C ARG A 78 1.86 -17.06 14.14
N GLU A 79 1.81 -17.44 12.87
CA GLU A 79 2.97 -17.47 12.01
C GLU A 79 3.38 -16.06 11.61
N TRP A 80 4.70 -15.85 11.45
CA TRP A 80 5.28 -14.55 11.11
C TRP A 80 4.73 -13.98 9.80
N ALA A 81 4.59 -14.83 8.78
CA ALA A 81 4.11 -14.47 7.45
C ALA A 81 2.75 -13.76 7.47
N TRP A 82 1.88 -14.10 8.44
CA TRP A 82 0.53 -13.57 8.52
C TRP A 82 0.41 -12.32 9.39
N GLN A 83 1.45 -11.94 10.13
CA GLN A 83 1.41 -10.77 10.98
C GLN A 83 1.29 -9.49 10.16
N TRP A 84 0.68 -8.46 10.74
CA TRP A 84 0.57 -7.14 10.11
C TRP A 84 1.94 -6.46 10.04
N VAL A 85 2.24 -5.79 8.92
CA VAL A 85 3.43 -4.91 8.82
C VAL A 85 3.32 -3.76 9.82
N PHE A 86 2.11 -3.22 10.02
CA PHE A 86 1.84 -2.14 10.97
C PHE A 86 0.85 -2.62 12.02
N PRO A 87 1.29 -3.36 13.06
CA PRO A 87 0.40 -3.86 14.10
C PRO A 87 -0.11 -2.73 15.01
N ALA A 88 -1.32 -2.88 15.54
CA ALA A 88 -1.87 -2.00 16.55
C ALA A 88 -1.05 -2.08 17.86
N THR A 89 -1.00 -0.96 18.58
CA THR A 89 -0.26 -0.85 19.84
C THR A 89 -0.84 -1.74 20.94
N ARG A 90 -2.15 -2.00 20.91
CA ARG A 90 -2.88 -2.81 21.90
C ARG A 90 -3.40 -4.10 21.30
N PHE A 91 -3.62 -5.08 22.18
CA PHE A 91 -4.37 -6.29 21.85
C PHE A 91 -5.86 -6.08 22.07
N TYR A 92 -6.65 -6.95 21.45
CA TYR A 92 -8.01 -7.23 21.86
C TYR A 92 -8.15 -8.74 22.14
N VAL A 93 -9.18 -9.10 22.90
CA VAL A 93 -9.53 -10.51 23.12
C VAL A 93 -10.69 -10.83 22.19
N ASP A 94 -10.48 -11.81 21.31
CA ASP A 94 -11.53 -12.34 20.46
C ASP A 94 -12.56 -13.07 21.33
N ARG A 95 -13.82 -12.62 21.32
CA ARG A 95 -14.86 -13.17 22.20
C ARG A 95 -15.23 -14.62 21.89
N ALA A 96 -15.10 -15.04 20.64
CA ALA A 96 -15.48 -16.38 20.21
C ALA A 96 -14.42 -17.43 20.55
N THR A 97 -13.14 -17.06 20.47
CA THR A 97 -12.01 -18.00 20.62
C THR A 97 -11.18 -17.77 21.89
N GLY A 98 -11.40 -16.67 22.61
CA GLY A 98 -10.57 -16.24 23.75
C GLY A 98 -9.15 -15.80 23.36
N GLN A 99 -8.83 -15.75 22.06
CA GLN A 99 -7.48 -15.45 21.59
C GLN A 99 -7.13 -13.96 21.77
N ARG A 100 -5.94 -13.70 22.31
CA ARG A 100 -5.36 -12.35 22.37
C ARG A 100 -4.76 -11.98 21.03
N ARG A 101 -5.49 -11.17 20.26
CA ARG A 101 -5.17 -10.79 18.89
C ARG A 101 -4.63 -9.37 18.80
N ARG A 102 -3.76 -9.12 17.82
CA ARG A 102 -3.47 -7.77 17.31
C ARG A 102 -4.18 -7.55 16.00
N HIS A 103 -4.85 -6.42 15.89
CA HIS A 103 -5.26 -5.90 14.59
C HIS A 103 -4.12 -5.07 13.99
N HIS A 104 -4.30 -4.59 12.76
CA HIS A 104 -3.41 -3.59 12.21
C HIS A 104 -3.68 -2.22 12.85
N LEU A 105 -2.75 -1.29 12.65
CA LEU A 105 -2.92 0.10 13.03
C LEU A 105 -4.19 0.65 12.36
N HIS A 106 -4.99 1.38 13.12
CA HIS A 106 -6.21 1.98 12.59
C HIS A 106 -5.87 3.11 11.61
N GLU A 107 -6.61 3.21 10.53
CA GLU A 107 -6.33 4.11 9.41
C GLU A 107 -6.32 5.59 9.83
N SER A 108 -7.18 5.94 10.79
CA SER A 108 -7.28 7.30 11.32
C SER A 108 -5.97 7.78 11.96
N VAL A 109 -5.12 6.86 12.46
CA VAL A 109 -3.82 7.22 13.01
C VAL A 109 -2.91 7.77 11.91
N ILE A 110 -2.87 7.10 10.76
CA ILE A 110 -2.09 7.56 9.60
C ILE A 110 -2.69 8.84 9.04
N GLN A 111 -4.01 8.90 8.86
CA GLN A 111 -4.69 10.09 8.33
C GLN A 111 -4.45 11.32 9.20
N ARG A 112 -4.50 11.16 10.53
CA ARG A 112 -4.20 12.23 11.48
C ARG A 112 -2.73 12.66 11.41
N ALA A 113 -1.79 11.71 11.38
CA ALA A 113 -0.37 12.02 11.26
C ALA A 113 -0.06 12.80 9.97
N VAL A 114 -0.65 12.39 8.84
CA VAL A 114 -0.52 13.12 7.57
C VAL A 114 -1.13 14.52 7.67
N ARG A 115 -2.32 14.65 8.26
CA ARG A 115 -2.96 15.96 8.46
C ARG A 115 -2.09 16.90 9.30
N GLU A 116 -1.54 16.41 10.41
CA GLU A 116 -0.66 17.20 11.29
C GLU A 116 0.63 17.61 10.57
N ALA A 117 1.24 16.70 9.79
CA ALA A 117 2.41 17.01 8.99
C ALA A 117 2.11 18.08 7.94
N VAL A 118 0.99 17.96 7.21
CA VAL A 118 0.56 18.95 6.21
C VAL A 118 0.32 20.32 6.85
N LEU A 119 -0.33 20.39 8.02
CA LEU A 119 -0.55 21.67 8.70
C LEU A 119 0.75 22.38 9.05
N LYS A 120 1.81 21.64 9.42
CA LYS A 120 3.13 22.20 9.72
C LYS A 120 3.87 22.76 8.51
N THR A 121 3.47 22.38 7.29
CA THR A 121 4.11 22.90 6.07
C THR A 121 3.67 24.32 5.70
N GLY A 122 2.58 24.83 6.28
CA GLY A 122 2.01 26.14 5.88
C GLY A 122 1.37 26.14 4.49
N LEU A 123 1.20 24.99 3.84
CA LEU A 123 0.56 24.89 2.52
C LEU A 123 -0.91 25.32 2.60
N ALA A 124 -1.30 26.22 1.69
CA ALA A 124 -2.70 26.64 1.55
C ALA A 124 -3.61 25.50 1.02
N LYS A 125 -3.03 24.54 0.28
CA LYS A 125 -3.76 23.41 -0.31
C LYS A 125 -3.88 22.27 0.71
N LYS A 126 -5.08 21.69 0.81
CA LYS A 126 -5.33 20.49 1.62
C LYS A 126 -4.63 19.28 0.98
N ALA A 127 -3.91 18.51 1.78
CA ALA A 127 -3.32 17.24 1.37
C ALA A 127 -3.72 16.11 2.34
N THR A 128 -3.99 14.94 1.78
CA THR A 128 -4.41 13.72 2.49
C THR A 128 -3.67 12.52 1.94
N CYS A 129 -3.85 11.33 2.52
CA CYS A 129 -3.30 10.10 1.97
C CYS A 129 -3.78 9.83 0.53
N HIS A 130 -5.00 10.24 0.17
CA HIS A 130 -5.49 10.14 -1.21
C HIS A 130 -4.74 11.09 -2.13
N THR A 131 -4.41 12.31 -1.67
CA THR A 131 -3.59 13.26 -2.42
C THR A 131 -2.25 12.64 -2.82
N PHE A 132 -1.57 11.92 -1.92
CA PHE A 132 -0.32 11.23 -2.25
C PHE A 132 -0.48 10.16 -3.32
N ARG A 133 -1.59 9.41 -3.28
CA ARG A 133 -1.92 8.43 -4.34
C ARG A 133 -2.15 9.11 -5.69
N HIS A 134 -2.84 10.26 -5.70
CA HIS A 134 -3.03 11.05 -6.92
C HIS A 134 -1.70 11.58 -7.45
N SER A 135 -0.86 12.17 -6.60
CA SER A 135 0.47 12.67 -6.99
C SER A 135 1.34 11.57 -7.57
N PHE A 136 1.33 10.37 -6.98
CA PHE A 136 2.05 9.22 -7.52
C PHE A 136 1.59 8.88 -8.96
N ALA A 137 0.28 8.81 -9.19
CA ALA A 137 -0.27 8.52 -10.51
C ALA A 137 0.08 9.60 -11.54
N THR A 138 -0.04 10.87 -11.15
CA THR A 138 0.32 12.02 -11.99
C THR A 138 1.79 11.99 -12.37
N HIS A 139 2.71 11.77 -11.43
CA HIS A 139 4.15 11.75 -11.73
C HIS A 139 4.53 10.60 -12.66
N LEU A 140 3.96 9.40 -12.49
CA LEU A 140 4.18 8.32 -13.44
C LEU A 140 3.75 8.69 -14.86
N LEU A 141 2.62 9.39 -14.98
CA LEU A 141 2.11 9.83 -16.26
C LEU A 141 2.96 10.95 -16.88
N GLU A 142 3.44 11.90 -16.06
CA GLU A 142 4.39 12.95 -16.46
C GLU A 142 5.73 12.37 -16.94
N ASP A 143 6.17 11.27 -16.33
CA ASP A 143 7.36 10.49 -16.73
C ASP A 143 7.11 9.63 -17.99
N GLY A 144 5.92 9.70 -18.58
CA GLY A 144 5.58 9.04 -19.84
C GLY A 144 5.17 7.57 -19.71
N HIS A 145 4.85 7.08 -18.51
CA HIS A 145 4.33 5.72 -18.36
C HIS A 145 2.94 5.59 -18.97
N ASP A 146 2.68 4.43 -19.58
CA ASP A 146 1.39 4.13 -20.17
C ASP A 146 0.26 4.06 -19.12
N ILE A 147 -0.93 4.49 -19.52
CA ILE A 147 -2.10 4.56 -18.65
C ILE A 147 -2.55 3.19 -18.11
N ARG A 148 -2.33 2.10 -18.85
CA ARG A 148 -2.60 0.73 -18.37
C ARG A 148 -1.63 0.31 -17.28
N THR A 149 -0.36 0.67 -17.42
CA THR A 149 0.65 0.42 -16.36
C THR A 149 0.24 1.12 -15.06
N ILE A 150 -0.18 2.39 -15.16
CA ILE A 150 -0.65 3.15 -13.99
C ILE A 150 -1.95 2.55 -13.44
N GLN A 151 -2.88 2.15 -14.32
CA GLN A 151 -4.13 1.49 -13.92
C GLN A 151 -3.85 0.23 -13.10
N GLU A 152 -2.89 -0.61 -13.52
CA GLU A 152 -2.50 -1.84 -12.83
C GLU A 152 -1.88 -1.55 -11.46
N LEU A 153 -0.92 -0.61 -11.39
CA LEU A 153 -0.28 -0.21 -10.12
C LEU A 153 -1.31 0.32 -9.11
N LEU A 154 -2.28 1.10 -9.58
CA LEU A 154 -3.36 1.61 -8.75
C LEU A 154 -4.50 0.61 -8.52
N GLY A 155 -4.53 -0.53 -9.21
CA GLY A 155 -5.62 -1.50 -9.07
C GLY A 155 -6.98 -0.93 -9.45
N HIS A 156 -7.04 -0.10 -10.49
CA HIS A 156 -8.31 0.40 -10.98
C HIS A 156 -8.95 -0.65 -11.91
N ARG A 157 -10.17 -1.08 -11.57
CA ARG A 157 -10.91 -2.05 -12.38
C ARG A 157 -11.24 -1.52 -13.78
N ASP A 158 -11.49 -0.22 -13.88
CA ASP A 158 -11.79 0.47 -15.13
C ASP A 158 -10.75 1.57 -15.37
N VAL A 159 -10.25 1.62 -16.61
CA VAL A 159 -9.31 2.64 -17.07
C VAL A 159 -9.90 4.04 -16.96
N SER A 160 -11.23 4.18 -17.06
CA SER A 160 -11.93 5.46 -16.86
C SER A 160 -11.58 6.12 -15.52
N THR A 161 -11.35 5.32 -14.47
CA THR A 161 -10.95 5.81 -13.15
C THR A 161 -9.50 6.31 -13.13
N THR A 162 -8.65 5.83 -14.03
CA THR A 162 -7.27 6.30 -14.21
C THR A 162 -7.21 7.48 -15.20
N MET A 163 -8.16 7.57 -16.13
CA MET A 163 -8.24 8.68 -17.09
C MET A 163 -8.43 10.05 -16.42
N ILE A 164 -8.89 10.11 -15.16
CA ILE A 164 -8.91 11.37 -14.41
C ILE A 164 -7.54 12.05 -14.35
N TYR A 165 -6.43 11.32 -14.51
CA TYR A 165 -5.07 11.87 -14.48
C TYR A 165 -4.59 12.40 -15.83
N THR A 166 -5.25 12.09 -16.95
CA THR A 166 -4.76 12.48 -18.28
C THR A 166 -4.84 13.97 -18.56
N HIS A 167 -5.57 14.73 -17.74
CA HIS A 167 -5.57 16.19 -17.83
C HIS A 167 -4.16 16.80 -17.73
N VAL A 168 -3.22 16.13 -17.05
CA VAL A 168 -1.82 16.58 -16.94
C VAL A 168 -1.01 16.38 -18.23
N LEU A 169 -1.45 15.47 -19.11
CA LEU A 169 -0.87 15.25 -20.43
C LEU A 169 -1.40 16.21 -21.49
N ASN A 170 -2.36 17.07 -21.15
CA ASN A 170 -3.01 17.96 -22.11
C ASN A 170 -2.10 19.13 -22.51
N ARG A 171 -0.96 18.80 -23.12
CA ARG A 171 0.06 19.72 -23.63
C ARG A 171 -0.30 20.31 -25.01
N GLY A 172 -1.52 20.04 -25.49
CA GLY A 172 -2.03 20.52 -26.79
C GLY A 172 -1.30 19.93 -28.02
N PRO A 173 -1.72 20.31 -29.24
CA PRO A 173 -1.13 19.82 -30.49
C PRO A 173 0.38 20.12 -30.63
N ALA A 174 0.86 21.18 -29.97
CA ALA A 174 2.26 21.60 -30.01
C ALA A 174 3.24 20.61 -29.35
N ALA A 175 2.75 19.66 -28.56
CA ALA A 175 3.58 18.65 -27.90
C ALA A 175 3.85 17.40 -28.77
N VAL A 176 3.24 17.31 -29.96
CA VAL A 176 3.35 16.14 -30.83
C VAL A 176 4.04 16.54 -32.13
N ARG A 177 5.28 16.05 -32.33
CA ARG A 177 5.96 16.14 -33.63
C ARG A 177 5.33 15.15 -34.59
N SER A 178 4.97 15.60 -35.80
CA SER A 178 4.41 14.76 -36.85
C SER A 178 5.30 13.54 -37.09
N PRO A 179 4.72 12.33 -37.25
CA PRO A 179 5.48 11.16 -37.68
C PRO A 179 6.20 11.41 -39.01
N ALA A 180 5.59 12.16 -39.93
CA ALA A 180 6.20 12.51 -41.21
C ALA A 180 7.48 13.32 -41.03
N ASP A 181 7.49 14.33 -40.16
CA ASP A 181 8.68 15.15 -39.86
C ASP A 181 9.79 14.36 -39.15
N ARG A 182 9.46 13.20 -38.60
CA ARG A 182 10.40 12.26 -37.98
C ARG A 182 10.97 11.29 -39.01
N MET A 183 10.17 10.90 -40.00
CA MET A 183 10.56 10.01 -41.10
C MET A 183 11.30 10.76 -42.23
N PHE A 184 11.00 12.04 -42.42
CA PHE A 184 11.58 12.90 -43.45
C PHE A 184 12.10 14.20 -42.80
N PRO A 185 13.30 14.18 -42.17
CA PRO A 185 13.92 15.38 -41.64
C PRO A 185 14.28 16.34 -42.79
N SER A 186 13.91 17.62 -42.63
CA SER A 186 14.25 18.72 -43.55
C SER A 186 15.73 19.10 -43.47
#